data_AF-A0A093G720-F1
#
_entry.id   AF-A0A093G720-F1
#
_cell.length_a   1.000
_cell.length_b   1.000
_cell.length_c   1.000
_cell.angle_alpha   90.00
_cell.angle_beta   90.00
_cell.angle_gamma   90.00
#
_symmetry.space_group_name_H-M   'P 1'
#
loop_
_entity.id
_entity.type
_entity.pdbx_description
1 polymer ?
#
loop_
_entity_poly.entity_id
_entity_poly.type
_entity_poly.pdbx_seq_one_letter_code
_entity_poly.pdbx_strand_id
1 'polypeptide(L)' 'QLIPLAGILSFAALGALSFSVYSLFSKSDVIINKSGNPEPWQTIDPTKPQKLLTVHQKWKPIEELENVKKLTK' A
#
# COMPACT_ATOMS: atom_id res chain seq x y z
N GLN A 1 17.38 -35.46 0.15
CA GLN A 1 17.80 -34.17 -0.42
C GLN A 1 16.86 -33.08 0.10
N LEU A 2 17.20 -32.43 1.22
CA LEU A 2 16.30 -31.47 1.90
C LEU A 2 16.75 -30.01 1.73
N ILE A 3 17.99 -29.78 1.28
CA ILE A 3 18.56 -28.44 1.12
C ILE A 3 17.73 -27.59 0.13
N PRO A 4 17.31 -28.11 -1.04
CA PRO A 4 16.48 -27.33 -1.96
C PRO A 4 15.09 -27.03 -1.37
N LEU A 5 14.50 -28.00 -0.68
CA LEU A 5 13.18 -27.87 -0.07
C LEU A 5 13.18 -26.85 1.08
N ALA A 6 14.19 -26.92 1.95
CA ALA A 6 14.37 -25.96 3.04
C ALA A 6 14.65 -24.55 2.52
N GLY A 7 15.41 -24.43 1.41
CA GLY A 7 15.65 -23.14 0.73
C GLY A 7 14.37 -22.49 0.22
N ILE A 8 13.52 -23.25 -0.48
CA ILE A 8 12.23 -22.74 -0.98
C ILE A 8 11.29 -22.38 0.16
N LEU A 9 11.17 -23.23 1.18
CA LEU A 9 10.30 -22.99 2.33
C LEU A 9 10.71 -21.72 3.10
N SER A 10 12.00 -21.59 3.39
CA SER A 10 12.53 -20.41 4.09
C SER A 10 12.34 -19.14 3.27
N PHE A 11 12.61 -19.17 1.97
CA PHE A 11 12.37 -18.02 1.09
C PHE A 11 10.88 -17.63 1.05
N ALA A 12 9.98 -18.61 0.93
CA ALA A 12 8.55 -18.38 0.95
C ALA A 12 8.07 -17.77 2.28
N ALA A 13 8.54 -18.33 3.41
CA ALA A 13 8.19 -17.82 4.74
C ALA A 13 8.68 -16.38 4.95
N LEU A 14 9.94 -16.09 4.60
CA LEU A 14 10.50 -14.74 4.69
C LEU A 14 9.81 -13.75 3.74
N GLY A 15 9.51 -14.19 2.51
CA GLY A 15 8.76 -13.40 1.54
C GLY A 15 7.36 -13.04 2.03
N ALA A 16 6.63 -14.01 2.59
CA ALA A 16 5.29 -13.79 3.13
C ALA A 16 5.32 -12.84 4.34
N LEU A 17 6.25 -13.05 5.28
CA LEU A 17 6.39 -12.19 6.46
C LEU A 17 6.78 -10.76 6.08
N SER A 18 7.79 -10.59 5.21
CA SER A 18 8.23 -9.27 4.75
C SER A 18 7.12 -8.52 4.01
N PHE A 19 6.38 -9.19 3.12
CA PHE A 19 5.25 -8.58 2.43
C PHE A 19 4.11 -8.23 3.38
N SER A 20 3.82 -9.06 4.37
CA SER A 20 2.79 -8.79 5.38
C SER A 20 3.13 -7.53 6.17
N VAL A 21 4.37 -7.41 6.67
CA VAL A 21 4.85 -6.22 7.38
C VAL A 21 4.79 -4.99 6.46
N TYR A 22 5.30 -5.09 5.23
CA TYR A 22 5.21 -3.99 4.26
C TYR A 22 3.76 -3.54 4.03
N SER A 23 2.84 -4.49 3.83
CA SER A 23 1.44 -4.18 3.55
C SER A 23 0.77 -3.47 4.72
N LEU A 24 1.00 -3.92 5.95
CA LEU A 24 0.41 -3.35 7.16
C LEU A 24 0.85 -1.89 7.40
N PHE A 25 2.13 -1.58 7.14
CA PHE A 25 2.67 -0.25 7.45
C PHE A 25 2.69 0.72 6.27
N SER A 26 2.76 0.22 5.03
CA SER A 26 2.97 1.07 3.84
C SER A 26 1.74 1.18 2.93
N LYS A 27 0.72 0.33 3.09
CA LYS A 27 -0.51 0.43 2.29
C LYS A 27 -1.61 1.12 3.07
N SER A 28 -2.13 2.20 2.48
CA SER A 28 -3.32 2.90 2.97
C SER A 28 -4.55 2.00 3.05
N ASP A 29 -4.66 1.03 2.14
CA ASP A 29 -5.85 0.19 2.01
C ASP A 29 -5.97 -0.85 3.13
N VAL A 30 -4.91 -1.08 3.89
CA VAL A 30 -4.93 -1.98 5.05
C VAL A 30 -5.44 -1.20 6.26
N ILE A 31 -6.74 -1.33 6.52
CA ILE A 31 -7.42 -0.59 7.58
C ILE A 31 -7.16 -1.24 8.93
N ILE A 32 -6.22 -0.68 9.70
CA ILE A 32 -5.98 -1.08 11.09
C ILE A 32 -7.02 -0.45 12.02
N ASN A 33 -7.42 0.81 11.76
CA ASN A 33 -8.42 1.52 12.54
C ASN A 33 -9.45 2.19 11.64
N LYS A 34 -10.63 1.56 11.53
CA LYS A 34 -11.75 2.06 10.73
C LYS A 34 -12.44 3.28 11.35
N SER A 35 -12.39 3.42 12.68
CA SER A 35 -13.06 4.51 13.41
C SER A 35 -12.36 5.87 13.19
N GLY A 36 -11.03 5.87 13.19
CA GLY A 36 -10.24 7.09 12.98
C GLY A 36 -9.99 7.46 11.51
N ASN A 37 -10.20 6.53 10.57
CA ASN A 37 -9.97 6.72 9.15
C ASN A 37 -10.97 5.88 8.32
N PRO A 38 -12.22 6.35 8.16
CA PRO A 38 -13.27 5.57 7.49
C PRO A 38 -13.02 5.38 5.99
N GLU A 39 -12.27 6.29 5.35
CA GLU A 39 -12.01 6.30 3.91
C GLU A 39 -10.51 6.44 3.57
N PRO A 40 -9.69 5.41 3.86
CA PRO A 40 -8.24 5.47 3.68
C PRO A 40 -7.81 5.77 2.25
N TRP A 41 -8.53 5.20 1.27
CA TRP A 41 -8.25 5.36 -0.15
C TRP A 41 -8.42 6.82 -0.64
N GLN A 42 -9.18 7.64 0.08
CA GLN A 42 -9.32 9.06 -0.26
C GLN A 42 -8.16 9.94 0.22
N THR A 43 -7.31 9.44 1.12
CA THR A 43 -6.21 10.20 1.74
C THR A 43 -4.85 9.80 1.15
N ILE A 44 -4.87 9.13 0.00
CA ILE A 44 -3.66 8.71 -0.71
C ILE A 44 -3.03 9.92 -1.41
N ASP A 45 -1.72 10.08 -1.23
CA ASP A 45 -0.94 11.12 -1.89
C ASP A 45 -0.51 10.68 -3.31
N PRO A 46 -1.02 11.32 -4.38
CA PRO A 46 -0.69 10.95 -5.76
C PRO A 46 0.75 11.27 -6.17
N THR A 47 1.46 12.08 -5.39
CA THR A 47 2.86 12.46 -5.68
C THR A 47 3.86 11.39 -5.23
N LYS A 48 3.43 10.49 -4.33
CA LYS A 48 4.28 9.42 -3.80
C LYS A 48 4.13 8.12 -4.60
N PRO A 49 5.19 7.32 -4.69
CA PRO A 49 5.12 5.97 -5.24
C PRO A 49 4.13 5.10 -4.44
N GLN A 50 3.10 4.56 -5.10
CA GLN A 50 2.07 3.76 -4.43
C GLN A 50 2.34 2.26 -4.40
N LYS A 51 3.37 1.80 -5.12
CA LYS A 51 3.73 0.39 -5.26
C LYS A 51 5.15 0.16 -4.78
N LEU A 52 5.44 -1.08 -4.40
CA LEU A 52 6.78 -1.52 -3.98
C LEU A 52 7.81 -1.22 -5.08
N LEU A 53 7.40 -1.41 -6.34
CA LEU A 53 8.13 -0.96 -7.52
C LEU A 53 7.20 -0.07 -8.35
N THR A 54 7.65 1.14 -8.63
CA THR A 54 6.92 2.11 -9.43
C THR A 54 7.75 2.48 -10.64
N VAL A 55 7.17 2.34 -11.83
CA VAL A 55 7.82 2.66 -13.11
C VAL A 55 6.93 3.65 -13.85
N HIS A 56 7.48 4.82 -14.22
CA HIS A 56 6.79 5.87 -14.96
C HIS A 56 5.40 6.22 -14.41
N GLN A 57 5.30 6.56 -13.13
CA GLN A 57 4.03 6.97 -12.51
C GLN A 57 3.43 8.18 -13.23
N LYS A 58 2.23 7.98 -13.80
CA LYS A 58 1.46 9.04 -14.48
C LYS A 58 0.41 9.69 -13.59
N TRP A 59 0.13 9.10 -12.43
CA TRP A 59 -0.91 9.59 -11.53
C TRP A 59 -0.51 10.95 -10.94
N LYS A 60 -1.43 11.92 -11.03
CA LYS A 60 -1.26 13.30 -10.59
C LYS A 60 -2.53 13.74 -9.84
N PRO A 61 -2.41 14.70 -8.89
CA PRO A 61 -3.58 15.28 -8.25
C PRO A 61 -4.47 15.97 -9.28
N ILE A 62 -5.79 15.84 -9.09
CA ILE A 62 -6.81 16.45 -9.94
C ILE A 62 -7.42 17.59 -9.15
N GLU A 63 -7.21 18.82 -9.60
CA GLU A 63 -7.63 20.03 -8.91
C GLU A 63 -9.14 20.09 -8.68
N GLU A 64 -9.93 19.68 -9.69
CA GLU A 64 -11.39 19.60 -9.59
C GLU A 64 -11.85 18.70 -8.44
N LEU A 65 -11.18 17.54 -8.27
CA LEU A 65 -11.50 16.59 -7.22
C LEU A 65 -11.13 17.13 -5.83
N GLU A 66 -10.00 17.85 -5.71
CA GLU A 66 -9.64 18.52 -4.46
C GLU A 66 -10.63 19.62 -4.08
N ASN A 67 -11.11 20.38 -5.06
CA ASN A 67 -12.10 21.43 -4.84
C ASN A 67 -13.43 20.85 -4.35
N VAL A 68 -13.94 19.79 -4.98
CA VAL A 68 -15.16 19.10 -4.53
C VAL A 68 -14.98 18.53 -3.11
N LYS A 69 -13.81 17.96 -2.81
CA LYS A 69 -13.51 17.41 -1.48
C LYS A 69 -13.53 18.47 -0.39
N LYS A 70 -13.02 19.68 -0.66
CA LYS A 70 -13.06 20.83 0.27
C LYS A 70 -14.48 21.35 0.54
N LEU A 71 -15.40 21.16 -0.41
CA LEU A 71 -16.80 21.57 -0.25
C LEU A 71 -17.65 20.55 0.50
N THR A 72 -17.24 19.29 0.50
CA THR A 72 -18.01 18.16 1.04
C THR A 72 -17.62 17.81 2.48
N LYS A 73 -16.38 18.11 2.90
CA LYS A 73 -15.86 17.90 4.25
C LYS A 73 -15.97 19.15 5.10
#